data_AF-A0A950VEV2-F1
#
_entry.id   AF-A0A950VEV2-F1
#
_cell.length_a   1.000
_cell.length_b   1.000
_cell.length_c   1.000
_cell.angle_alpha   90.00
_cell.angle_beta   90.00
_cell.angle_gamma   90.00
#
_symmetry.space_group_name_H-M   'P 1'
#
loop_
_entity.id
_entity.type
_entity.pdbx_description
1 polymer ?
#
loop_
_entity_poly.entity_id
_entity_poly.type
_entity_poly.pdbx_seq_one_letter_code
_entity_poly.pdbx_strand_id
1 'polypeptide(L)'
;EDDMLAALAAREVDAAAVTPLSAAYYNHLHPDQPFTILPPDETEPNLVWNVAVGLRRPDKALREAVDAALARLDADGTIARVYGHYGIALQAPK
;
A
#
# COMPACT_ATOMS: atom_id res chain seq x y z
N GLU A 1 6.47 -9.96 -4.35
CA GLU A 1 5.34 -9.43 -5.16
C GLU A 1 5.79 -9.11 -6.56
N ASP A 2 7.00 -8.57 -6.75
CA ASP A 2 7.63 -8.34 -8.06
C ASP A 2 7.59 -9.55 -8.99
N ASP A 3 7.99 -10.74 -8.53
CA ASP A 3 7.93 -11.97 -9.35
C ASP A 3 6.50 -12.34 -9.76
N MET A 4 5.51 -12.08 -8.90
CA MET A 4 4.10 -12.35 -9.21
C MET A 4 3.55 -11.35 -10.24
N LEU A 5 3.95 -10.08 -10.12
CA LEU A 5 3.64 -9.05 -11.11
C LEU A 5 4.33 -9.33 -12.45
N ALA A 6 5.57 -9.85 -12.43
CA ALA A 6 6.28 -10.27 -13.63
C ALA A 6 5.59 -11.47 -14.32
N ALA A 7 5.17 -12.48 -13.55
CA ALA A 7 4.39 -13.60 -14.07
C ALA A 7 3.05 -13.14 -14.68
N LEU A 8 2.37 -12.18 -14.04
CA LEU A 8 1.15 -11.56 -14.57
C LEU A 8 1.42 -10.79 -15.87
N ALA A 9 2.51 -10.01 -15.94
CA ALA A 9 2.92 -9.27 -17.13
C ALA A 9 3.21 -10.21 -18.32
N ALA A 10 3.87 -11.33 -18.03
CA ALA A 10 4.19 -12.39 -18.97
C ALA A 10 2.98 -13.27 -19.35
N ARG A 11 1.82 -13.06 -18.71
CA ARG A 11 0.60 -13.89 -18.86
C ARG A 11 0.81 -15.36 -18.49
N GLU A 12 1.71 -15.63 -17.54
CA GLU A 12 1.89 -16.95 -16.94
C GLU A 12 0.80 -17.24 -15.90
N VAL A 13 0.22 -16.19 -15.32
CA VAL A 13 -0.94 -16.23 -14.44
C VAL A 13 -1.97 -15.18 -14.87
N ASP A 14 -3.25 -15.43 -14.58
CA ASP A 14 -4.35 -14.51 -14.90
C ASP A 14 -4.56 -13.42 -13.83
N ALA A 15 -4.14 -13.68 -12.59
CA ALA A 15 -4.26 -12.77 -11.46
C ALA A 15 -3.18 -13.05 -10.40
N ALA A 16 -2.86 -12.04 -9.58
CA ALA A 16 -1.91 -12.14 -8.49
C ALA A 16 -2.46 -11.44 -7.24
N ALA A 17 -2.37 -12.10 -6.09
CA ALA A 17 -2.65 -11.48 -4.79
C ALA A 17 -1.39 -10.75 -4.31
N VAL A 18 -1.41 -9.41 -4.40
CA VAL A 18 -0.30 -8.55 -3.99
C VAL A 18 -0.85 -7.34 -3.23
N THR A 19 -0.01 -6.63 -2.50
CA THR A 19 -0.39 -5.35 -1.92
C THR A 19 -0.73 -4.35 -3.03
N PRO A 20 -1.77 -3.52 -2.82
CA PRO A 20 -2.13 -2.48 -3.79
C PRO A 20 -0.98 -1.47 -4.00
N LEU A 21 -0.10 -1.30 -3.02
CA LEU A 21 1.08 -0.44 -3.12
C LEU A 21 2.07 -0.94 -4.17
N SER A 22 2.41 -2.24 -4.17
CA SER A 22 3.31 -2.83 -5.16
C SER A 22 2.71 -2.77 -6.57
N ALA A 23 1.42 -3.12 -6.72
CA ALA A 23 0.75 -3.04 -8.02
C ALA A 23 0.65 -1.59 -8.53
N ALA A 24 0.36 -0.63 -7.65
CA ALA A 24 0.28 0.79 -8.01
C ALA A 24 1.65 1.36 -8.42
N TYR A 25 2.72 0.96 -7.73
CA TYR A 25 4.07 1.34 -8.11
C TYR A 25 4.49 0.71 -9.45
N TYR A 26 4.13 -0.56 -9.69
CA TYR A 26 4.31 -1.18 -11.01
C TYR A 26 3.59 -0.37 -12.10
N ASN A 27 2.32 -0.03 -11.90
CA ASN A 27 1.55 0.76 -12.87
C ASN A 27 2.18 2.14 -13.12
N HIS A 28 2.77 2.76 -12.09
CA HIS A 28 3.50 4.02 -12.24
C HIS A 28 4.74 3.88 -13.15
N LEU A 29 5.46 2.76 -13.05
CA LEU A 29 6.62 2.47 -13.90
C LEU A 29 6.25 1.97 -15.30
N HIS A 30 5.05 1.41 -15.47
CA HIS A 30 4.56 0.80 -16.70
C HIS A 30 3.23 1.44 -17.16
N PRO A 31 3.19 2.75 -17.46
CA PRO A 31 1.96 3.46 -17.78
C PRO A 31 1.27 2.95 -19.06
N ASP A 32 2.01 2.31 -19.97
CA ASP A 32 1.49 1.76 -21.23
C ASP A 32 0.83 0.38 -21.05
N GLN A 33 1.09 -0.29 -19.92
CA GLN A 33 0.55 -1.61 -19.62
C GLN A 33 0.18 -1.74 -18.13
N PRO A 34 -0.77 -0.92 -17.63
CA PRO A 34 -1.16 -0.97 -16.23
C PRO A 34 -2.02 -2.21 -15.95
N PHE A 35 -1.86 -2.78 -14.77
CA PHE A 35 -2.77 -3.78 -14.23
C PHE A 35 -3.98 -3.12 -13.58
N THR A 36 -5.13 -3.79 -13.66
CA THR A 36 -6.32 -3.42 -12.89
C THR A 36 -6.15 -3.91 -11.45
N ILE A 37 -6.23 -2.98 -10.48
CA ILE A 37 -6.23 -3.31 -9.05
C ILE A 37 -7.68 -3.53 -8.62
N LEU A 38 -8.00 -4.74 -8.17
CA LEU A 38 -9.31 -5.05 -7.60
C LEU A 38 -9.38 -4.64 -6.13
N PRO A 39 -10.56 -4.25 -5.61
CA PRO A 39 -10.71 -3.97 -4.19
C PRO A 39 -10.43 -5.23 -3.35
N PRO A 40 -10.04 -5.08 -2.07
CA PRO A 40 -9.84 -6.23 -1.19
C PRO A 40 -11.12 -7.05 -1.07
N ASP A 41 -10.97 -8.38 -1.06
CA ASP A 41 -12.09 -9.28 -0.77
C ASP A 41 -12.36 -9.29 0.74
N GLU A 42 -13.53 -8.82 1.14
CA GLU A 42 -13.93 -8.78 2.55
C GLU A 42 -14.18 -10.17 3.14
N THR A 43 -14.33 -11.20 2.30
CA THR A 43 -14.44 -12.59 2.74
C THR A 43 -13.09 -13.22 3.07
N GLU A 44 -11.99 -12.57 2.67
CA GLU A 44 -10.61 -12.98 2.95
C GLU A 44 -9.90 -11.95 3.86
N PRO A 45 -10.35 -11.78 5.12
CA PRO A 45 -9.83 -10.74 6.02
C PRO A 45 -8.34 -10.91 6.32
N ASN A 46 -7.83 -12.14 6.18
CA ASN A 46 -6.42 -12.45 6.37
C ASN A 46 -5.52 -11.87 5.26
N LEU A 47 -6.09 -11.36 4.17
CA LEU A 47 -5.39 -10.70 3.07
C LEU A 47 -5.42 -9.16 3.17
N VAL A 48 -5.95 -8.62 4.28
CA VAL A 48 -6.02 -7.18 4.54
C VAL A 48 -5.17 -6.84 5.77
N TRP A 49 -4.06 -6.15 5.55
CA TRP A 49 -3.11 -5.82 6.62
C TRP A 49 -2.92 -4.31 6.76
N ASN A 50 -2.82 -3.87 8.02
CA ASN A 50 -2.42 -2.51 8.35
C ASN A 50 -0.91 -2.34 8.15
N VAL A 51 -0.51 -1.21 7.58
CA VAL A 51 0.90 -0.79 7.50
C VAL A 51 1.23 0.04 8.74
N ALA A 52 2.37 -0.21 9.36
CA ALA A 52 2.83 0.52 10.54
C ALA A 52 4.35 0.77 10.48
N VAL A 53 4.82 1.74 11.27
CA VAL A 53 6.25 2.02 11.43
C VAL A 53 6.84 1.10 12.50
N GLY A 54 7.74 0.21 12.10
CA GLY A 54 8.51 -0.62 13.02
C GLY A 54 9.70 0.15 13.61
N LEU A 55 9.80 0.23 14.94
CA LEU A 55 10.90 0.89 15.64
C LEU A 55 11.70 -0.11 16.50
N ARG A 56 13.03 -0.05 16.46
CA ARG A 56 13.90 -0.92 17.27
C ARG A 56 14.10 -0.33 18.65
N ARG A 57 13.49 -0.96 19.68
CA ARG A 57 13.59 -0.54 21.10
C ARG A 57 13.41 0.98 21.28
N PRO A 58 12.31 1.57 20.76
CA PRO A 58 12.08 3.00 20.97
C PRO A 58 11.87 3.25 22.47
N ASP A 59 12.36 4.38 22.95
CA ASP A 59 11.79 4.92 24.17
C ASP A 59 10.40 5.50 23.91
N LYS A 60 9.71 5.88 24.98
CA LYS A 60 8.36 6.43 24.90
C LYS A 60 8.32 7.71 24.06
N ALA A 61 9.31 8.59 24.23
CA ALA A 61 9.32 9.90 23.58
C ALA A 61 9.47 9.76 22.05
N LEU A 62 10.34 8.86 21.57
CA LEU A 62 10.52 8.61 20.15
C LEU A 62 9.24 8.03 19.52
N ARG A 63 8.62 7.05 20.18
CA ARG A 63 7.36 6.48 19.69
C ARG A 63 6.27 7.56 19.57
N GLU A 64 6.07 8.34 20.63
CA GLU A 64 5.07 9.42 20.64
C GLU A 64 5.34 10.49 19.59
N ALA A 65 6.61 10.82 19.35
CA ALA A 65 6.99 11.77 18.30
C ALA A 65 6.66 11.25 16.89
N VAL A 66 6.88 9.95 16.62
CA VAL A 66 6.51 9.32 15.34
C VAL A 66 4.99 9.30 15.18
N ASP A 67 4.26 8.86 16.21
CA ASP A 67 2.80 8.81 16.20
C ASP A 67 2.19 10.21 15.94
N ALA A 68 2.72 11.24 16.62
CA ALA A 68 2.29 12.63 16.43
C ALA A 68 2.62 13.17 15.03
N ALA A 69 3.77 12.80 14.45
CA ALA A 69 4.13 13.19 13.10
C ALA A 69 3.18 12.56 12.06
N LEU A 70 2.89 11.27 12.19
CA LEU A 70 1.94 10.57 11.32
C LEU A 70 0.53 11.16 11.44
N ALA A 71 0.05 11.43 12.65
CA ALA A 71 -1.26 12.05 12.87
C ALA A 71 -1.37 13.43 12.21
N ARG A 72 -0.30 14.23 12.21
CA ARG A 72 -0.28 15.53 11.51
C ARG A 72 -0.33 15.38 10.00
N LEU A 73 0.42 14.43 9.43
CA LEU A 73 0.44 14.16 7.98
C LEU A 73 -0.87 13.55 7.48
N ASP A 74 -1.56 12.81 8.34
CA ASP A 74 -2.91 12.32 8.04
C ASP A 74 -3.91 13.48 8.06
N ALA A 75 -3.90 14.28 9.14
CA ALA A 75 -4.82 15.40 9.31
C ALA A 75 -4.69 16.49 8.22
N ASP A 76 -3.48 16.73 7.71
CA ASP A 76 -3.26 17.69 6.62
C ASP A 76 -3.44 17.09 5.21
N GLY A 77 -3.81 15.80 5.12
CA GLY A 77 -4.07 15.10 3.86
C GLY A 77 -2.83 14.71 3.08
N THR A 78 -1.62 14.87 3.64
CA THR A 78 -0.37 14.47 2.98
C THR A 78 -0.35 12.98 2.68
N ILE A 79 -0.74 12.12 3.62
CA ILE A 79 -0.74 10.67 3.39
C ILE A 79 -1.71 10.30 2.26
N ALA A 80 -2.94 10.81 2.29
CA ALA A 80 -3.93 10.57 1.24
C ALA A 80 -3.44 11.04 -0.14
N ARG A 81 -2.77 12.19 -0.21
CA ARG A 81 -2.17 12.72 -1.44
C ARG A 81 -1.02 11.86 -1.97
N VAL A 82 -0.19 11.29 -1.09
CA VAL A 82 0.85 10.33 -1.49
C VAL A 82 0.22 9.09 -2.11
N TYR A 83 -0.82 8.51 -1.50
CA TYR A 83 -1.55 7.37 -2.07
C TYR A 83 -2.18 7.72 -3.42
N GLY A 84 -2.85 8.88 -3.50
CA GLY A 84 -3.49 9.35 -4.72
C GLY A 84 -2.53 9.60 -5.89
N HIS A 85 -1.26 9.96 -5.61
CA HIS A 85 -0.23 10.06 -6.65
C HIS A 85 -0.01 8.73 -7.40
N TYR A 86 -0.20 7.60 -6.71
CA TYR A 86 -0.09 6.26 -7.30
C TYR A 86 -1.45 5.69 -7.74
N GLY A 87 -2.53 6.49 -7.73
CA GLY A 87 -3.84 6.07 -8.20
C GLY A 87 -4.59 5.11 -7.26
N ILE A 88 -4.17 5.01 -6.00
CA ILE A 88 -4.85 4.21 -4.97
C ILE A 88 -5.46 5.10 -3.89
N ALA A 89 -6.60 4.69 -3.34
CA ALA A 89 -7.24 5.40 -2.24
C ALA A 89 -6.65 4.92 -0.90
N LEU A 90 -6.35 5.85 0.00
CA LEU A 90 -6.03 5.53 1.39
C LEU A 90 -7.28 4.94 2.06
N GLN A 91 -7.13 3.76 2.65
CA GLN A 91 -8.17 3.15 3.49
C GLN A 91 -7.82 3.31 4.96
N ALA A 92 -8.85 3.47 5.80
CA ALA A 92 -8.67 3.47 7.24
C ALA A 92 -8.16 2.09 7.70
N PRO A 93 -7.24 2.03 8.69
CA PRO A 93 -6.84 0.77 9.29
C PRO A 93 -8.04 -0.02 9.83
N LYS A 94 -8.05 -1.34 9.64
CA LYS A 94 -9.09 -2.26 10.17
C LYS A 94 -8.67 -2.88 11.49
#